data_AF-A0A9X6U4W9-F1
#
_entry.id   AF-A0A9X6U4W9-F1
#
_cell.length_a   1.000
_cell.length_b   1.000
_cell.length_c   1.000
_cell.angle_alpha   90.00
_cell.angle_beta   90.00
_cell.angle_gamma   90.00
#
_symmetry.space_group_name_H-M   'P 1'
#
loop_
_entity.id
_entity.type
_entity.pdbx_description
1 polymer ?
#
loop_
_entity_poly.entity_id
_entity_poly.type
_entity_poly.pdbx_seq_one_letter_code
_entity_poly.pdbx_strand_id
1 'polypeptide(L)'
;MKKQLFVGELTPCEEHITPVRNEMGMNKPRGGFWTSTYINEEHGSDWVLWSLGNEFYTCTNSTSWLLTPSTGARIATVDSHQDLVELTEKYKAKNEMKLLGASSLMTRFDHLIDYEKLSQDYDAFRITEKGQMDTRFSHPHNLYGFDCESTVWFRWCFDKVEKLDKSYY
;
A
#
# COMPACT_ATOMS: atom_id res chain seq x y z
N MET A 1 -14.60 -1.07 -5.15
CA MET A 1 -13.59 -0.14 -4.57
C MET A 1 -13.91 1.28 -5.01
N LYS A 2 -13.55 2.31 -4.24
CA LYS A 2 -13.64 3.71 -4.68
C LYS A 2 -12.55 4.03 -5.71
N LYS A 3 -12.71 5.13 -6.46
CA LYS A 3 -11.65 5.65 -7.34
C LYS A 3 -10.36 5.90 -6.57
N GLN A 4 -9.24 5.71 -7.24
CA GLN A 4 -7.90 5.82 -6.68
C GLN A 4 -7.19 7.03 -7.29
N LEU A 5 -6.44 7.75 -6.47
CA LEU A 5 -5.58 8.85 -6.88
C LEU A 5 -4.15 8.34 -7.00
N PHE A 6 -3.55 8.60 -8.17
CA PHE A 6 -2.12 8.51 -8.39
C PHE A 6 -1.60 9.92 -8.64
N VAL A 7 -0.47 10.25 -8.04
CA VAL A 7 0.20 11.52 -8.28
C VAL A 7 1.67 11.25 -8.56
N GLY A 8 2.13 11.62 -9.75
CA GLY A 8 3.48 11.31 -10.21
C GLY A 8 3.78 11.93 -11.57
N GLU A 9 5.03 11.82 -12.01
CA GLU A 9 5.52 12.46 -13.24
C GLU A 9 5.05 11.75 -14.52
N LEU A 10 4.81 10.43 -14.42
CA LEU A 10 4.45 9.60 -15.56
C LEU A 10 2.93 9.39 -15.66
N THR A 11 2.45 9.14 -16.88
CA THR A 11 1.07 8.64 -17.06
C THR A 11 1.01 7.21 -16.50
N PRO A 12 0.01 6.88 -15.66
CA PRO A 12 -0.09 5.53 -15.12
C PRO A 12 -0.51 4.54 -16.22
N CYS A 13 0.24 3.46 -16.34
CA CYS A 13 -0.02 2.37 -17.27
C CYS A 13 0.51 1.04 -16.73
N GLU A 14 0.14 -0.07 -17.38
CA GLU A 14 0.49 -1.42 -16.94
C GLU A 14 2.01 -1.65 -16.88
N GLU A 15 2.75 -1.09 -17.83
CA GLU A 15 4.21 -1.23 -17.92
C GLU A 15 4.95 -0.57 -16.75
N HIS A 16 4.31 0.35 -16.04
CA HIS A 16 4.87 1.00 -14.85
C HIS A 16 4.62 0.22 -13.56
N ILE A 17 3.87 -0.89 -13.60
CA ILE A 17 3.74 -1.78 -12.45
C ILE A 17 4.97 -2.65 -12.34
N THR A 18 5.79 -2.38 -11.33
CA THR A 18 6.98 -3.18 -11.05
C THR A 18 6.64 -4.40 -10.19
N PRO A 19 7.36 -5.53 -10.31
CA PRO A 19 7.12 -6.70 -9.47
C PRO A 19 7.27 -6.36 -7.98
N VAL A 20 6.32 -6.81 -7.16
CA VAL A 20 6.45 -6.66 -5.70
C VAL A 20 7.46 -7.63 -5.12
N ARG A 21 8.24 -7.16 -4.14
CA ARG A 21 9.21 -7.94 -3.39
C ARG A 21 9.12 -7.64 -1.92
N ASN A 22 9.20 -8.68 -1.10
CA ASN A 22 9.42 -8.51 0.33
C ASN A 22 10.82 -7.93 0.58
N GLU A 23 10.92 -6.97 1.50
CA GLU A 23 12.20 -6.46 1.99
C GLU A 23 12.42 -6.87 3.44
N MET A 24 13.66 -7.28 3.75
CA MET A 24 14.00 -7.75 5.08
C MET A 24 13.81 -6.64 6.11
N GLY A 25 12.99 -6.90 7.14
CA GLY A 25 12.73 -5.95 8.22
C GLY A 25 11.78 -4.80 7.84
N MET A 26 11.00 -4.95 6.77
CA MET A 26 10.00 -3.95 6.36
C MET A 26 8.61 -4.58 6.21
N ASN A 27 7.59 -3.89 6.72
CA ASN A 27 6.19 -4.26 6.50
C ASN A 27 5.71 -3.89 5.10
N LYS A 28 6.31 -2.90 4.45
CA LYS A 28 5.95 -2.49 3.09
C LYS A 28 6.70 -3.34 2.07
N PRO A 29 6.05 -3.78 0.98
CA PRO A 29 6.78 -4.34 -0.15
C PRO A 29 7.51 -3.24 -0.90
N ARG A 30 8.60 -3.60 -1.57
CA ARG A 30 9.14 -2.81 -2.67
C ARG A 30 8.40 -3.13 -3.95
N GLY A 31 8.33 -2.15 -4.86
CA GLY A 31 7.70 -2.28 -6.16
C GLY A 31 6.19 -2.12 -6.09
N GLY A 32 5.50 -2.70 -7.07
CA GLY A 32 4.08 -2.47 -7.31
C GLY A 32 3.81 -1.08 -7.86
N PHE A 33 2.53 -0.75 -7.97
CA PHE A 33 2.05 0.58 -8.32
C PHE A 33 1.19 1.12 -7.18
N TRP A 34 1.54 2.28 -6.64
CA TRP A 34 0.96 2.80 -5.41
C TRP A 34 -0.09 3.87 -5.70
N THR A 35 -1.24 3.74 -5.05
CA THR A 35 -2.31 4.74 -5.07
C THR A 35 -2.87 4.95 -3.66
N SER A 36 -3.64 6.02 -3.49
CA SER A 36 -4.48 6.20 -2.30
C SER A 36 -5.92 6.49 -2.73
N THR A 37 -6.90 6.16 -1.89
CA THR A 37 -8.31 6.34 -2.23
C THR A 37 -8.63 7.82 -2.42
N TYR A 38 -9.28 8.16 -3.54
CA TYR A 38 -9.70 9.52 -3.80
C TYR A 38 -10.89 9.90 -2.90
N ILE A 39 -10.73 11.00 -2.15
CA ILE A 39 -11.71 11.56 -1.22
C ILE A 39 -12.62 12.52 -1.99
N ASN A 40 -12.07 13.63 -2.47
CA ASN A 40 -12.76 14.68 -3.21
C ASN A 40 -11.75 15.65 -3.87
N GLU A 41 -12.24 16.66 -4.59
CA GLU A 41 -11.40 17.63 -5.31
C GLU A 41 -10.61 18.57 -4.39
N GLU A 42 -11.09 18.81 -3.18
CA GLU A 42 -10.43 19.68 -2.22
C GLU A 42 -9.18 19.00 -1.65
N HIS A 43 -9.35 17.78 -1.14
CA HIS A 43 -8.36 17.03 -0.36
C HIS A 43 -7.53 16.05 -1.19
N GLY A 44 -8.02 15.59 -2.34
CA GLY A 44 -7.36 14.55 -3.13
C GLY A 44 -7.49 13.18 -2.46
N SER A 45 -6.54 12.82 -1.59
CA SER A 45 -6.47 11.50 -0.92
C SER A 45 -5.76 11.59 0.44
N ASP A 46 -5.82 10.53 1.25
CA ASP A 46 -5.12 10.49 2.56
C ASP A 46 -3.60 10.61 2.40
N TRP A 47 -3.04 10.08 1.32
CA TRP A 47 -1.62 10.26 0.98
C TRP A 47 -1.28 11.74 0.75
N VAL A 48 -2.14 12.48 0.02
CA VAL A 48 -1.95 13.93 -0.22
C VAL A 48 -2.02 14.69 1.10
N LEU A 49 -3.03 14.41 1.94
CA LEU A 49 -3.19 15.05 3.24
C LEU A 49 -1.98 14.77 4.15
N TRP A 50 -1.52 13.52 4.19
CA TRP A 50 -0.34 13.14 4.96
C TRP A 50 0.92 13.84 4.44
N SER A 51 1.14 13.89 3.13
CA SER A 51 2.26 14.60 2.51
C SER A 51 2.28 16.08 2.87
N LEU A 52 1.14 16.77 2.75
CA LEU A 52 1.02 18.19 3.11
C LEU A 52 1.27 18.43 4.60
N GLY A 53 0.71 17.59 5.47
CA GLY A 53 0.87 17.72 6.93
C GLY A 53 2.29 17.41 7.44
N ASN A 54 3.11 16.71 6.65
CA ASN A 54 4.48 16.35 7.01
C ASN A 54 5.54 17.08 6.16
N GLU A 55 5.13 18.10 5.39
CA GLU A 55 6.01 18.85 4.48
C GLU A 55 6.79 17.93 3.51
N PHE A 56 6.17 16.82 3.13
CA PHE A 56 6.76 15.79 2.28
C PHE A 56 6.40 16.05 0.81
N TYR A 57 7.11 17.02 0.21
CA TYR A 57 6.94 17.42 -1.19
C TYR A 57 7.89 16.62 -2.10
N THR A 58 7.40 15.52 -2.67
CA THR A 58 8.28 14.61 -3.42
C THR A 58 8.52 14.99 -4.87
N CYS A 59 7.66 15.81 -5.49
CA CYS A 59 7.76 16.11 -6.93
C CYS A 59 7.30 17.53 -7.24
N THR A 60 8.14 18.33 -7.90
CA THR A 60 7.78 19.68 -8.38
C THR A 60 7.07 19.69 -9.74
N ASN A 61 6.96 18.53 -10.42
CA ASN A 61 6.38 18.38 -11.76
C ASN A 61 5.38 17.22 -11.85
N SER A 62 4.67 16.90 -10.77
CA SER A 62 3.70 15.81 -10.79
C SER A 62 2.44 16.16 -11.56
N THR A 63 1.81 15.14 -12.13
CA THR A 63 0.43 15.18 -12.61
C THR A 63 -0.42 14.27 -11.73
N SER A 64 -1.67 14.67 -11.50
CA SER A 64 -2.64 13.84 -10.80
C SER A 64 -3.55 13.10 -11.76
N TRP A 65 -3.78 11.84 -11.45
CA TRP A 65 -4.56 10.92 -12.25
C TRP A 65 -5.58 10.21 -11.36
N LEU A 66 -6.81 10.15 -11.84
CA LEU A 66 -7.89 9.44 -11.20
C LEU A 66 -8.10 8.12 -11.93
N LEU A 67 -7.93 7.02 -11.20
CA LEU A 67 -8.05 5.67 -11.72
C LEU A 67 -9.32 5.03 -11.17
N THR A 68 -10.05 4.33 -12.02
CA THR A 68 -11.23 3.55 -11.64
C THR A 68 -10.85 2.08 -11.60
N PRO A 69 -10.70 1.48 -10.40
CA PRO A 69 -10.40 0.05 -10.28
C PRO A 69 -11.46 -0.81 -10.94
N SER A 70 -11.02 -1.91 -11.54
CA SER A 70 -11.93 -2.90 -12.12
C SER A 70 -12.82 -3.51 -11.05
N THR A 71 -14.09 -3.72 -11.38
CA THR A 71 -15.05 -4.34 -10.45
C THR A 71 -14.70 -5.79 -10.10
N GLY A 72 -13.94 -6.47 -10.97
CA GLY A 72 -13.43 -7.82 -10.75
C GLY A 72 -12.10 -7.89 -9.98
N ALA A 73 -11.49 -6.76 -9.61
CA ALA A 73 -10.22 -6.75 -8.91
C ALA A 73 -10.34 -7.39 -7.52
N ARG A 74 -9.48 -8.37 -7.24
CA ARG A 74 -9.38 -9.06 -5.95
C ARG A 74 -8.39 -8.32 -5.08
N ILE A 75 -8.88 -7.68 -4.02
CA ILE A 75 -8.06 -6.79 -3.17
C ILE A 75 -8.00 -7.38 -1.77
N ALA A 76 -6.80 -7.73 -1.31
CA ALA A 76 -6.58 -8.08 0.08
C ALA A 76 -6.66 -6.79 0.91
N THR A 77 -7.71 -6.65 1.72
CA THR A 77 -7.97 -5.42 2.48
C THR A 77 -7.75 -5.67 3.97
N VAL A 78 -6.97 -4.80 4.60
CA VAL A 78 -6.83 -4.72 6.06
C VAL A 78 -7.60 -3.50 6.53
N ASP A 79 -8.74 -3.72 7.18
CA ASP A 79 -9.61 -2.68 7.78
C ASP A 79 -9.62 -2.76 9.33
N SER A 80 -8.98 -3.78 9.89
CA SER A 80 -8.87 -4.03 11.31
C SER A 80 -7.61 -4.84 11.64
N HIS A 81 -7.28 -4.91 12.94
CA HIS A 81 -6.23 -5.80 13.40
C HIS A 81 -6.51 -7.29 13.12
N GLN A 82 -7.78 -7.71 13.17
CA GLN A 82 -8.14 -9.10 12.90
C GLN A 82 -7.87 -9.49 11.44
N ASP A 83 -8.18 -8.61 10.48
CA ASP A 83 -7.87 -8.84 9.07
C ASP A 83 -6.37 -9.04 8.84
N LEU A 84 -5.53 -8.25 9.56
CA LEU A 84 -4.08 -8.39 9.50
C LEU A 84 -3.63 -9.74 10.04
N VAL A 85 -4.18 -10.20 11.16
CA VAL A 85 -3.85 -11.51 11.75
C VAL A 85 -4.15 -12.62 10.73
N GLU A 86 -5.37 -12.65 10.19
CA GLU A 86 -5.80 -13.68 9.23
C GLU A 86 -4.95 -13.67 7.96
N LEU A 87 -4.65 -12.48 7.44
CA LEU A 87 -3.84 -12.34 6.24
C LEU A 87 -2.40 -12.79 6.47
N THR A 88 -1.82 -12.44 7.63
CA THR A 88 -0.46 -12.85 7.99
C THR A 88 -0.35 -14.34 8.26
N GLU A 89 -1.37 -14.96 8.86
CA GLU A 89 -1.39 -16.42 9.05
C GLU A 89 -1.42 -17.18 7.72
N LYS A 90 -2.19 -16.67 6.74
CA LYS A 90 -2.29 -17.28 5.41
C LYS A 90 -1.05 -17.03 4.54
N TYR A 91 -0.49 -15.83 4.62
CA TYR A 91 0.63 -15.36 3.80
C TYR A 91 1.81 -14.96 4.68
N LYS A 92 2.28 -15.84 5.56
CA LYS A 92 3.42 -15.54 6.43
C LYS A 92 4.74 -15.54 5.64
N ALA A 93 5.46 -14.42 5.66
CA ALA A 93 6.81 -14.36 5.11
C ALA A 93 7.81 -15.14 5.97
N LYS A 94 8.85 -15.66 5.33
CA LYS A 94 9.98 -16.27 6.06
C LYS A 94 10.75 -15.18 6.80
N ASN A 95 10.92 -15.35 8.11
CA ASN A 95 11.76 -14.44 8.90
C ASN A 95 13.21 -14.92 8.88
N GLU A 96 13.97 -14.44 7.90
CA GLU A 96 15.39 -14.79 7.73
C GLU A 96 16.29 -14.22 8.84
N MET A 97 15.87 -13.15 9.53
CA MET A 97 16.66 -12.60 10.65
C MET A 97 16.66 -13.54 11.86
N LYS A 98 15.59 -14.30 12.07
CA LYS A 98 15.54 -15.33 13.12
C LYS A 98 16.52 -16.47 12.85
N LEU A 99 16.79 -16.78 11.58
CA LEU A 99 17.78 -17.78 11.17
C LEU A 99 19.22 -17.32 11.46
N LEU A 100 19.47 -16.01 11.54
CA LEU A 100 20.78 -15.42 11.83
C LEU A 100 21.03 -15.16 13.34
N GLY A 101 20.14 -15.60 14.24
CA GLY A 101 20.32 -15.47 15.69
C GLY A 101 20.10 -14.06 16.26
N ALA A 102 19.66 -13.10 15.45
CA ALA A 102 19.36 -11.71 15.86
C ALA A 102 17.93 -11.54 16.45
N SER A 103 17.26 -12.64 16.78
CA SER A 103 15.81 -12.71 16.97
C SER A 103 15.27 -11.98 18.21
N SER A 104 16.11 -11.59 19.16
CA SER A 104 15.64 -10.97 20.41
C SER A 104 15.45 -9.45 20.35
N LEU A 105 15.96 -8.77 19.31
CA LEU A 105 15.97 -7.30 19.26
C LEU A 105 14.88 -6.68 18.36
N MET A 106 14.22 -7.46 17.49
CA MET A 106 13.28 -6.92 16.50
C MET A 106 12.04 -7.80 16.29
N THR A 107 11.37 -8.21 17.38
CA THR A 107 10.10 -8.99 17.35
C THR A 107 8.99 -8.36 16.52
N ARG A 108 9.11 -7.06 16.24
CA ARG A 108 8.17 -6.25 15.42
C ARG A 108 8.04 -6.74 13.97
N PHE A 109 9.00 -7.54 13.49
CA PHE A 109 9.03 -8.05 12.12
C PHE A 109 8.96 -9.60 12.05
N ASP A 110 8.46 -10.22 13.11
CA ASP A 110 8.27 -11.69 13.16
C ASP A 110 7.02 -12.16 12.41
N HIS A 111 6.11 -11.21 12.12
CA HIS A 111 4.77 -11.44 11.58
C HIS A 111 4.56 -10.59 10.31
N LEU A 112 5.48 -10.75 9.34
CA LEU A 112 5.42 -10.07 8.05
C LEU A 112 4.51 -10.83 7.06
N ILE A 113 3.82 -10.07 6.21
CA ILE A 113 3.07 -10.59 5.06
C ILE A 113 4.06 -10.89 3.93
N ASP A 114 3.96 -12.08 3.32
CA ASP A 114 4.61 -12.47 2.07
C ASP A 114 3.84 -11.86 0.89
N TYR A 115 4.26 -10.68 0.44
CA TYR A 115 3.62 -9.96 -0.66
C TYR A 115 3.84 -10.65 -2.00
N GLU A 116 4.95 -11.37 -2.17
CA GLU A 116 5.21 -12.16 -3.38
C GLU A 116 4.19 -13.29 -3.51
N LYS A 117 3.92 -14.02 -2.43
CA LYS A 117 2.88 -15.05 -2.39
C LYS A 117 1.48 -14.45 -2.45
N LEU A 118 1.21 -13.37 -1.71
CA LEU A 118 -0.08 -12.67 -1.74
C LEU A 118 -0.44 -12.21 -3.15
N SER A 119 0.55 -11.72 -3.90
CA SER A 119 0.38 -11.25 -5.27
C SER A 119 0.00 -12.33 -6.28
N GLN A 120 0.07 -13.62 -5.92
CA GLN A 120 -0.44 -14.70 -6.78
C GLN A 120 -1.96 -14.81 -6.69
N ASP A 121 -2.53 -14.57 -5.50
CA ASP A 121 -3.95 -14.77 -5.21
C ASP A 121 -4.78 -13.49 -5.33
N TYR A 122 -4.14 -12.33 -5.17
CA TYR A 122 -4.79 -11.02 -5.22
C TYR A 122 -4.14 -10.13 -6.28
N ASP A 123 -4.87 -9.09 -6.67
CA ASP A 123 -4.43 -8.09 -7.63
C ASP A 123 -3.88 -6.84 -6.94
N ALA A 124 -4.22 -6.64 -5.65
CA ALA A 124 -3.71 -5.55 -4.82
C ALA A 124 -3.78 -5.87 -3.32
N PHE A 125 -2.98 -5.14 -2.53
CA PHE A 125 -3.11 -5.03 -1.08
C PHE A 125 -3.51 -3.61 -0.70
N ARG A 126 -4.49 -3.48 0.18
CA ARG A 126 -4.98 -2.20 0.70
C ARG A 126 -5.00 -2.20 2.21
N ILE A 127 -4.54 -1.10 2.79
CA ILE A 127 -4.80 -0.75 4.19
C ILE A 127 -5.75 0.45 4.21
N THR A 128 -6.86 0.36 4.95
CA THR A 128 -7.77 1.50 5.13
C THR A 128 -7.22 2.46 6.20
N GLU A 129 -7.79 3.65 6.33
CA GLU A 129 -7.44 4.57 7.43
C GLU A 129 -7.64 3.89 8.80
N LYS A 130 -8.80 3.26 9.01
CA LYS A 130 -9.09 2.52 10.23
C LYS A 130 -8.11 1.37 10.44
N GLY A 131 -7.86 0.56 9.41
CA GLY A 131 -6.90 -0.53 9.47
C GLY A 131 -5.49 -0.05 9.80
N GLN A 132 -5.08 1.11 9.26
CA GLN A 132 -3.81 1.74 9.56
C GLN A 132 -3.71 2.14 11.04
N MET A 133 -4.73 2.82 11.57
CA MET A 133 -4.77 3.20 12.98
C MET A 133 -4.74 1.98 13.92
N ASP A 134 -5.51 0.94 13.59
CA ASP A 134 -5.64 -0.27 14.40
C ASP A 134 -4.36 -1.14 14.40
N THR A 135 -3.51 -1.02 13.38
CA THR A 135 -2.39 -1.95 13.15
C THR A 135 -1.00 -1.34 13.22
N ARG A 136 -0.84 -0.01 13.09
CA ARG A 136 0.49 0.62 12.98
C ARG A 136 1.44 0.25 14.13
N PHE A 137 0.91 0.12 15.34
CA PHE A 137 1.69 -0.14 16.57
C PHE A 137 1.16 -1.33 17.38
N SER A 138 0.32 -2.18 16.79
CA SER A 138 -0.20 -3.37 17.45
C SER A 138 0.90 -4.42 17.68
N HIS A 139 0.61 -5.43 18.49
CA HIS A 139 1.53 -6.54 18.76
C HIS A 139 0.74 -7.85 18.88
N PRO A 140 1.27 -8.98 18.38
CA PRO A 140 2.54 -9.14 17.66
C PRO A 140 2.48 -8.77 16.17
N HIS A 141 1.29 -8.77 15.57
CA HIS A 141 1.06 -8.37 14.19
C HIS A 141 0.97 -6.85 14.10
N ASN A 142 1.65 -6.22 13.14
CA ASN A 142 1.59 -4.78 12.94
C ASN A 142 1.89 -4.40 11.49
N LEU A 143 1.55 -3.17 11.11
CA LEU A 143 1.92 -2.56 9.83
C LEU A 143 2.75 -1.30 10.07
N TYR A 144 3.68 -1.34 11.03
CA TYR A 144 4.63 -0.26 11.26
C TYR A 144 5.35 0.11 9.96
N GLY A 145 5.39 1.41 9.65
CA GLY A 145 5.92 1.94 8.39
C GLY A 145 4.83 2.24 7.34
N PHE A 146 3.58 1.81 7.54
CA PHE A 146 2.44 2.38 6.81
C PHE A 146 1.96 3.65 7.51
N ASP A 147 2.09 4.78 6.80
CA ASP A 147 1.88 6.10 7.38
C ASP A 147 0.44 6.60 7.30
N CYS A 148 -0.30 6.14 6.30
CA CYS A 148 -1.69 6.48 6.00
C CYS A 148 -2.33 5.37 5.15
N GLU A 149 -3.60 5.55 4.81
CA GLU A 149 -4.33 4.73 3.84
C GLU A 149 -3.55 4.64 2.52
N SER A 150 -3.42 3.42 2.00
CA SER A 150 -2.74 3.21 0.73
C SER A 150 -3.10 1.86 0.12
N THR A 151 -2.98 1.79 -1.20
CA THR A 151 -3.13 0.57 -1.98
C THR A 151 -1.89 0.36 -2.83
N VAL A 152 -1.30 -0.84 -2.75
CA VAL A 152 -0.28 -1.30 -3.70
C VAL A 152 -0.90 -2.31 -4.65
N TRP A 153 -0.84 -1.99 -5.94
CA TRP A 153 -1.33 -2.82 -7.03
C TRP A 153 -0.19 -3.73 -7.52
N PHE A 154 -0.48 -5.02 -7.61
CA PHE A 154 0.47 -6.04 -8.05
C PHE A 154 0.43 -6.24 -9.57
N ARG A 155 -0.65 -5.80 -10.21
CA ARG A 155 -0.91 -5.88 -11.64
C ARG A 155 -1.95 -4.84 -12.05
N TRP A 156 -2.11 -4.61 -13.35
CA TRP A 156 -2.98 -3.54 -13.83
C TRP A 156 -4.43 -3.99 -13.78
N CYS A 157 -5.24 -3.29 -12.97
CA CYS A 157 -6.65 -3.61 -12.76
C CYS A 157 -7.50 -2.34 -12.71
N PHE A 158 -7.37 -1.50 -13.73
CA PHE A 158 -8.14 -0.25 -13.85
C PHE A 158 -8.91 -0.21 -15.17
N ASP A 159 -10.21 0.05 -15.08
CA ASP A 159 -11.10 0.16 -16.24
C ASP A 159 -11.02 1.56 -16.88
N LYS A 160 -10.56 2.56 -16.13
CA LYS A 160 -10.46 3.94 -16.59
C LYS A 160 -9.30 4.68 -15.91
N VAL A 161 -8.62 5.52 -16.69
CA VAL A 161 -7.60 6.47 -16.25
C VAL A 161 -8.00 7.85 -16.75
N GLU A 162 -8.05 8.82 -15.85
CA GLU A 162 -8.46 10.19 -16.13
C GLU A 162 -7.39 11.15 -15.62
N LYS A 163 -6.86 12.01 -16.48
CA LYS A 163 -5.99 13.11 -16.04
C LYS A 163 -6.85 14.15 -15.33
N LEU A 164 -6.37 14.67 -14.20
CA LEU A 164 -6.99 15.80 -13.51
C LEU A 164 -6.30 17.11 -13.91
N ASP A 165 -7.08 18.19 -13.98
CA ASP A 165 -6.54 19.53 -14.22
C ASP A 165 -5.77 20.05 -13.00
N LYS A 166 -6.25 19.70 -11.80
CA LYS A 166 -5.57 19.97 -10.53
C LYS A 166 -4.46 18.94 -10.29
N SER A 167 -3.25 19.42 -10.03
CA SER A 167 -2.17 18.62 -9.44
C SER A 167 -2.26 18.69 -7.91
N TYR A 168 -2.12 17.54 -7.25
CA TYR A 168 -1.99 17.44 -5.81
C TYR A 168 -0.53 17.25 -5.41
N TYR A 169 0.30 18.25 -5.71
CA TYR A 169 1.58 18.65 -5.08
C TYR A 169 1.96 20.02 -5.65
#